data_AF-A0A380FM75-F1
#
_entry.id   AF-A0A380FM75-F1
#
_cell.length_a   1.000
_cell.length_b   1.000
_cell.length_c   1.000
_cell.angle_alpha   90.00
_cell.angle_beta   90.00
_cell.angle_gamma   90.00
#
_symmetry.space_group_name_H-M   'P 1'
#
loop_
_entity.id
_entity.type
_entity.pdbx_description
1 polymer ?
#
loop_
_entity_poly.entity_id
_entity_poly.type
_entity_poly.pdbx_seq_one_letter_code
_entity_poly.pdbx_strand_id
1 'polypeptide(L)' 'MKPNRIDHLFNDDMVSFLIGCSFTFEHALIEAGIPVRHIEENHNVPMFVTNIPANQSGQFSGNITVSMRPYDNESSNTSH' A
#
# COMPACT_ATOMS: atom_id res chain seq x y z
N MET A 1 3.13 10.94 21.10
CA MET A 1 4.25 10.76 20.14
C MET A 1 4.46 9.26 19.97
N LYS A 2 4.56 8.74 18.74
CA LYS A 2 4.87 7.32 18.53
C LYS A 2 6.34 7.06 18.93
N PRO A 3 6.68 5.92 19.54
CA PRO A 3 8.06 5.59 19.88
C PRO A 3 8.91 5.47 18.60
N ASN A 4 10.14 5.99 18.65
CA ASN A 4 11.12 5.96 17.56
C ASN A 4 12.01 4.70 17.59
N ARG A 5 11.86 3.87 18.61
CA ARG A 5 12.63 2.66 18.88
C ARG A 5 11.72 1.60 19.47
N ILE A 6 11.86 0.37 19.00
CA ILE A 6 11.04 -0.78 19.39
C ILE A 6 11.87 -1.97 19.84
N ASP A 7 13.19 -1.82 20.05
CA ASP A 7 14.11 -2.89 20.47
C ASP A 7 13.65 -3.64 21.72
N HIS A 8 13.06 -2.94 22.69
CA HIS A 8 12.49 -3.53 23.91
C HIS A 8 11.28 -4.46 23.68
N LEU A 9 10.71 -4.51 22.48
CA LEU A 9 9.62 -5.42 22.11
C LEU A 9 10.11 -6.72 21.44
N PHE A 10 11.37 -6.77 21.00
CA PHE A 10 11.92 -7.93 20.30
C PHE A 10 12.40 -9.00 21.27
N ASN A 11 12.29 -10.26 20.85
CA ASN A 11 12.90 -11.42 21.50
C ASN A 11 13.54 -12.35 20.46
N ASP A 12 14.30 -13.34 20.93
CA ASP A 12 15.10 -14.24 20.10
C ASP A 12 14.26 -15.17 19.19
N ASP A 13 12.97 -15.34 19.48
CA ASP A 13 12.06 -16.22 18.73
C ASP A 13 11.27 -15.47 17.63
N MET A 14 11.45 -14.15 17.48
CA MET A 14 10.72 -13.35 16.49
C MET A 14 11.29 -13.50 15.08
N VAL A 15 10.39 -13.64 14.10
CA VAL A 15 10.70 -13.60 12.67
C VAL A 15 10.16 -12.32 12.06
N SER A 16 11.01 -11.58 11.32
CA SER A 16 10.65 -10.31 10.70
C SER A 16 10.34 -10.46 9.22
N PHE A 17 9.28 -9.79 8.77
CA PHE A 17 8.88 -9.73 7.36
C PHE A 17 8.91 -8.27 6.89
N LEU A 18 9.73 -7.97 5.88
CA LEU A 18 9.66 -6.69 5.17
C LEU A 18 8.70 -6.83 4.00
N ILE A 19 7.56 -6.17 4.10
CA ILE A 19 6.50 -6.23 3.07
C ILE A 19 6.50 -4.91 2.31
N GLY A 20 6.67 -4.98 1.00
CA GLY A 20 6.65 -3.83 0.09
C GLY A 20 6.93 -4.26 -1.34
N CYS A 21 6.61 -3.40 -2.31
CA CYS A 21 7.04 -3.55 -3.70
C CYS A 21 8.24 -2.62 -3.93
N SER A 22 9.32 -3.13 -4.54
CA SER A 22 10.54 -2.36 -4.81
C SER A 22 10.43 -1.42 -6.01
N PHE A 23 9.26 -1.31 -6.64
CA PHE A 23 8.98 -0.39 -7.73
C PHE A 23 7.75 0.43 -7.36
N THR A 24 7.93 1.73 -7.13
CA THR A 24 6.82 2.65 -6.88
C THR A 24 6.15 2.93 -8.20
N PHE A 25 5.04 2.24 -8.46
CA PHE A 25 4.18 2.50 -9.62
C PHE A 25 3.81 3.99 -9.74
N GLU A 26 3.77 4.71 -8.62
CA GLU A 26 3.57 6.16 -8.57
C GLU A 26 4.62 6.94 -9.36
N HIS A 27 5.88 6.50 -9.39
CA HIS A 27 6.93 7.22 -10.11
C HIS A 27 6.71 7.14 -11.62
N ALA A 28 6.40 5.95 -12.13
CA ALA A 28 6.09 5.75 -13.55
C ALA A 28 4.86 6.56 -13.98
N LEU A 29 3.83 6.66 -13.12
CA LEU A 29 2.65 7.48 -13.38
C LEU A 29 2.99 8.97 -13.47
N ILE A 30 3.81 9.48 -12.55
CA ILE A 30 4.27 10.88 -12.56
C ILE A 30 5.08 11.16 -13.83
N GLU A 31 6.00 10.27 -14.21
CA GLU A 31 6.78 10.38 -15.45
C GLU A 31 5.89 10.39 -16.70
N ALA A 32 4.79 9.63 -16.70
CA ALA A 32 3.78 9.61 -17.76
C ALA A 32 2.83 10.82 -17.72
N GLY A 33 2.98 11.74 -16.77
CA GLY A 33 2.11 12.91 -16.62
C GLY A 33 0.73 12.58 -16.05
N ILE A 34 0.53 11.39 -15.48
CA ILE A 34 -0.72 10.98 -14.83
C ILE A 34 -0.70 11.47 -13.38
N PRO A 35 -1.71 12.26 -12.95
CA PRO A 35 -1.71 12.83 -11.62
C PRO A 35 -1.88 11.76 -10.54
N VAL A 36 -1.09 11.86 -9.47
CA VAL A 36 -1.18 10.99 -8.30
C VAL A 36 -1.67 11.81 -7.11
N ARG A 37 -2.99 11.84 -6.93
CA ARG A 37 -3.68 12.81 -6.06
C ARG A 37 -3.14 12.90 -4.62
N HIS A 38 -2.85 11.76 -4.01
CA HIS A 38 -2.37 11.75 -2.62
C HIS A 38 -0.97 12.36 -2.49
N ILE A 39 -0.14 12.32 -3.53
CA ILE A 39 1.17 12.99 -3.55
C ILE A 39 0.98 14.51 -3.71
N GLU A 40 0.11 14.94 -4.62
CA GLU A 40 -0.21 16.37 -4.81
C GLU A 40 -0.77 17.02 -3.54
N GLU A 41 -1.60 16.31 -2.80
CA GLU A 41 -2.21 16.77 -1.55
C GLU A 41 -1.31 16.55 -0.32
N ASN A 42 -0.11 15.98 -0.50
CA ASN A 42 0.81 15.61 0.58
C ASN A 42 0.14 14.77 1.69
N HIS A 43 -0.70 13.81 1.25
CA HIS A 43 -1.47 12.90 2.09
C HIS A 43 -1.01 11.46 1.89
N ASN A 44 -1.31 10.59 2.86
CA ASN A 44 -1.07 9.16 2.71
C ASN A 44 -2.01 8.58 1.64
N VAL A 45 -1.54 7.55 0.93
CA VAL A 45 -2.39 6.78 0.01
C VAL A 45 -3.60 6.22 0.76
N PRO A 46 -4.83 6.42 0.25
CA PRO A 46 -6.02 5.90 0.91
C PRO A 46 -6.07 4.37 0.76
N MET A 47 -6.30 3.68 1.88
CA MET A 47 -6.33 2.22 1.97
C MET A 47 -7.71 1.75 2.45
N PHE A 48 -8.23 0.68 1.83
CA PHE A 48 -9.57 0.15 2.11
C PHE A 48 -9.53 -1.36 2.29
N VAL A 49 -10.25 -1.87 3.29
CA VAL A 49 -10.50 -3.30 3.44
C VAL A 49 -11.68 -3.69 2.56
N THR A 50 -11.46 -4.62 1.64
CA THR A 50 -12.50 -5.10 0.72
C THR A 50 -13.40 -6.15 1.38
N ASN A 51 -14.42 -6.62 0.66
CA ASN A 51 -15.15 -7.84 0.98
C ASN A 51 -14.57 -9.10 0.29
N ILE A 52 -13.40 -8.98 -0.36
CA ILE A 52 -12.74 -10.09 -1.05
C ILE A 52 -11.82 -10.80 -0.06
N PRO A 53 -12.02 -12.10 0.22
CA PRO A 53 -11.16 -12.84 1.13
C PRO A 53 -9.79 -13.11 0.51
N ALA A 54 -8.74 -13.00 1.32
CA ALA A 54 -7.42 -13.51 0.95
C ALA A 54 -7.38 -15.04 1.08
N ASN A 55 -6.45 -15.69 0.36
CA ASN A 55 -6.21 -17.11 0.53
C ASN A 55 -5.75 -17.40 1.96
N GLN A 56 -6.44 -18.30 2.64
CA GLN A 56 -6.13 -18.67 4.02
C GLN A 56 -4.84 -19.49 4.08
N SER A 57 -4.08 -19.33 5.16
CA SER A 57 -2.88 -20.13 5.42
C SER A 57 -2.76 -20.39 6.92
N GLY A 58 -2.97 -21.64 7.34
CA GLY A 58 -3.02 -22.01 8.75
C GLY A 58 -4.04 -21.17 9.51
N GLN A 59 -3.58 -20.50 10.58
CA GLN A 59 -4.42 -19.62 11.40
C GLN A 59 -4.64 -18.22 10.78
N PHE A 60 -3.98 -17.88 9.67
CA PHE A 60 -4.07 -16.56 9.06
C PHE A 60 -5.22 -16.50 8.05
N SER A 61 -6.15 -15.57 8.28
CA SER A 61 -7.30 -15.30 7.41
C SER A 61 -7.74 -13.84 7.52
N GLY A 62 -8.39 -13.33 6.49
CA GLY A 62 -8.87 -11.94 6.43
C GLY A 62 -9.19 -11.49 5.02
N ASN A 63 -9.68 -10.26 4.88
CA ASN A 63 -9.98 -9.68 3.57
C ASN A 63 -8.78 -8.91 3.01
N ILE A 64 -8.69 -8.83 1.69
CA ILE A 64 -7.65 -8.09 0.98
C ILE A 64 -7.81 -6.59 1.24
N THR A 65 -6.70 -5.93 1.58
CA THR A 65 -6.63 -4.46 1.68
C THR A 65 -6.06 -3.90 0.37
N VAL A 66 -6.70 -2.86 -0.17
CA VAL A 66 -6.31 -2.22 -1.43
C VAL A 66 -6.02 -0.73 -1.23
N SER A 67 -5.13 -0.17 -2.05
CA SER A 67 -4.94 1.28 -2.20
C SER A 67 -5.78 1.82 -3.35
N MET A 68 -6.39 2.99 -3.22
CA MET A 68 -7.14 3.64 -4.31
C MET A 68 -6.39 4.85 -4.89
N ARG A 69 -6.41 5.00 -6.22
CA ARG A 69 -5.91 6.18 -6.94
C ARG A 69 -7.02 6.68 -7.86
N PRO A 70 -7.50 7.93 -7.71
CA PRO A 70 -8.56 8.46 -8.55
C PRO A 70 -7.99 8.89 -9.91
N TYR A 71 -8.64 8.47 -10.99
CA TYR A 71 -8.34 8.89 -12.35
C TYR A 71 -9.62 9.40 -13.02
N ASP A 72 -9.50 10.35 -13.93
CA ASP A 72 -10.59 10.73 -14.82
C ASP A 72 -10.74 9.71 -15.96
N ASN A 73 -11.83 9.83 -16.73
CA ASN A 73 -12.14 8.87 -17.79
C ASN A 73 -11.02 8.78 -18.86
N GLU A 74 -10.33 9.90 -19.14
CA GLU A 74 -9.24 9.92 -20.13
C GLU A 74 -7.98 9.23 -19.57
N SER A 75 -7.55 9.58 -18.36
CA SER A 75 -6.35 9.02 -17.70
C SER A 75 -6.52 7.54 -17.26
N SER A 76 -7.76 7.07 -17.12
CA SER A 76 -8.05 5.66 -16.83
C SER A 76 -7.64 4.69 -17.95
N ASN A 77 -7.62 5.13 -19.21
CA ASN A 77 -7.24 4.27 -20.34
C ASN A 77 -5.73 4.18 -20.56
N THR A 78 -4.94 5.07 -19.95
CA THR A 78 -3.47 5.13 -20.11
C THR A 78 -2.73 4.37 -19.00
N SER A 79 -3.45 3.86 -18.00
CA SER A 79 -2.88 3.20 -16.82
C SER A 79 -2.77 1.67 -16.94
N HIS A 80 -3.04 1.10 -18.12
CA HIS A 80 -2.90 -0.33 -18.46
C HIS A 80 -1.57 -0.67 -19.12
#